data_AF-A0A6C0CEW2-F1
#
_entry.id   AF-A0A6C0CEW2-F1
#
_cell.length_a   1.000
_cell.length_b   1.000
_cell.length_c   1.000
_cell.angle_alpha   90.00
_cell.angle_beta   90.00
_cell.angle_gamma   90.00
#
_symmetry.space_group_name_H-M   'P 1'
#
loop_
_entity.id
_entity.type
_entity.pdbx_description
1 polymer ?
#
loop_
_entity_poly.entity_id
_entity_poly.type
_entity_poly.pdbx_seq_one_letter_code
_entity_poly.pdbx_strand_id
1 'polypeptide(L)' 'MKSVALFILFVGTVLIIKAYYENKYKNMDHPKTLIKYIPITQYEETLTPNEQLDEFYKSIFETSQPLIYDAKKI' A
#
# COMPACT_ATOMS: atom_id res chain seq x y z
N MET A 1 -33.66 39.07 -13.65
CA MET A 1 -34.49 37.92 -14.10
C MET A 1 -33.72 36.95 -15.00
N LYS A 2 -33.13 37.39 -16.13
CA LYS A 2 -32.39 36.51 -17.06
C LYS A 2 -31.19 35.76 -16.43
N SER A 3 -30.42 36.44 -15.59
CA SER A 3 -29.27 35.85 -14.88
C SER A 3 -29.67 34.77 -13.86
N VAL A 4 -30.81 34.92 -13.19
CA VAL A 4 -31.33 33.93 -12.24
C VAL A 4 -31.74 32.64 -12.97
N ALA A 5 -32.36 32.76 -14.14
CA ALA A 5 -32.70 31.61 -14.97
C ALA A 5 -31.46 30.84 -15.44
N LEU A 6 -30.40 31.55 -15.85
CA LEU A 6 -29.12 30.93 -16.22
C LEU A 6 -28.45 30.23 -15.01
N PHE A 7 -28.53 30.83 -13.83
CA PHE A 7 -28.00 30.22 -12.61
C PHE A 7 -28.75 28.93 -12.24
N ILE A 8 -30.07 28.94 -12.31
CA ILE A 8 -30.89 27.74 -12.04
C ILE A 8 -30.59 26.63 -13.08
N LEU A 9 -30.44 26.99 -14.36
CA LEU A 9 -30.07 26.05 -15.40
C LEU A 9 -28.70 25.41 -15.13
N PHE A 10 -27.73 26.22 -14.70
CA PHE A 10 -26.40 25.75 -14.35
C PHE A 10 -26.43 24.76 -13.18
N VAL A 11 -27.10 25.13 -12.07
CA VAL A 11 -27.25 24.24 -10.90
C VAL A 11 -27.99 22.96 -11.27
N GLY A 12 -29.06 23.05 -12.05
CA GLY A 12 -29.82 21.89 -12.53
C GLY A 12 -28.96 20.93 -13.33
N THR A 13 -28.11 21.45 -14.23
CA THR A 13 -27.21 20.63 -15.05
C THR A 13 -26.19 19.89 -14.17
N VAL A 14 -25.60 20.58 -13.20
CA VAL A 14 -24.64 19.95 -12.26
C VAL A 14 -25.31 18.85 -11.44
N LEU A 15 -26.55 19.07 -10.98
CA LEU A 15 -27.30 18.06 -10.23
C LEU A 15 -27.63 16.82 -11.07
N ILE A 16 -28.00 17.00 -12.34
CA ILE A 16 -28.26 15.89 -13.28
C ILE A 16 -26.99 15.05 -13.47
N ILE A 17 -25.85 15.71 -13.71
CA ILE A 17 -24.56 15.02 -13.88
C ILE A 17 -24.19 14.23 -12.63
N LYS A 18 -24.33 14.84 -11.45
CA LYS A 18 -24.08 14.17 -10.17
C LYS A 18 -24.96 12.94 -10.00
N ALA A 19 -26.28 13.09 -10.19
CA ALA A 19 -27.23 11.99 -10.04
C ALA A 19 -26.98 10.85 -11.03
N TYR A 20 -26.57 11.17 -12.27
CA TYR A 20 -26.20 10.17 -13.27
C TYR A 20 -25.02 9.33 -12.81
N TYR A 21 -23.93 9.96 -12.36
CA TYR A 21 -22.75 9.24 -11.90
C TYR A 21 -22.99 8.50 -10.58
N GLU A 22 -23.73 9.10 -9.65
CA GLU A 22 -24.13 8.45 -8.41
C GLU A 22 -24.92 7.17 -8.69
N ASN A 23 -25.91 7.21 -9.59
CA ASN A 23 -26.67 6.02 -9.97
C ASN A 23 -25.81 4.99 -10.72
N LYS A 24 -24.93 5.44 -11.62
CA LYS A 24 -24.05 4.56 -12.39
C LYS A 24 -23.09 3.78 -11.50
N TYR A 25 -22.58 4.42 -10.45
CA TYR A 25 -21.57 3.83 -9.56
C TYR A 25 -22.13 3.27 -8.26
N LYS A 26 -23.43 3.47 -7.96
CA LYS A 26 -24.10 2.98 -6.74
C LYS A 26 -23.92 1.49 -6.50
N ASN A 27 -23.95 0.70 -7.58
CA ASN A 27 -23.83 -0.76 -7.53
C ASN A 27 -22.52 -1.27 -8.16
N MET A 28 -21.54 -0.38 -8.38
CA MET A 28 -20.25 -0.81 -8.89
C MET A 28 -19.51 -1.51 -7.75
N ASP A 29 -19.27 -2.81 -7.89
CA ASP A 29 -18.43 -3.55 -6.96
C ASP A 29 -17.07 -2.87 -6.89
N HIS A 30 -16.71 -2.37 -5.70
CA HIS A 30 -15.38 -1.85 -5.47
C HIS A 30 -14.38 -2.96 -5.76
N PRO A 31 -13.28 -2.67 -6.48
CA PRO A 31 -12.27 -3.68 -6.75
C PRO A 31 -11.77 -4.23 -5.41
N LYS A 32 -12.11 -5.48 -5.09
CA LYS A 32 -11.60 -6.16 -3.92
C LYS A 32 -10.12 -6.41 -4.15
N THR A 33 -9.26 -5.72 -3.42
CA THR A 33 -7.84 -6.04 -3.39
C THR A 33 -7.70 -7.43 -2.77
N LEU A 34 -7.34 -8.42 -3.58
CA LEU A 34 -6.97 -9.74 -3.10
C LEU A 34 -5.54 -9.66 -2.56
N ILE A 35 -5.41 -9.65 -1.23
CA ILE A 35 -4.11 -9.75 -0.57
C ILE A 35 -3.65 -11.21 -0.71
N LYS A 36 -2.64 -11.44 -1.56
CA LYS A 36 -1.98 -12.74 -1.68
C LYS A 36 -0.72 -12.71 -0.81
N TYR A 37 -0.71 -13.50 0.25
CA TYR A 37 0.50 -13.77 1.02
C TYR A 37 1.25 -14.91 0.33
N ILE A 38 2.49 -14.64 -0.10
CA ILE A 38 3.37 -15.70 -0.58
C ILE A 38 4.21 -16.14 0.62
N PRO A 39 4.13 -17.41 1.06
CA PRO A 39 4.90 -17.88 2.19
C PRO A 39 6.39 -17.81 1.86
N ILE A 40 7.17 -17.27 2.79
CA ILE A 40 8.63 -17.12 2.66
C ILE A 40 9.30 -18.47 2.38
N THR A 41 8.77 -19.55 2.95
CA THR A 41 9.24 -20.93 2.73
C THR A 41 9.29 -21.32 1.26
N GLN A 42 8.36 -20.81 0.44
CA GLN A 42 8.35 -21.09 -1.00
C GLN A 42 9.58 -20.54 -1.73
N TYR A 43 10.16 -19.45 -1.22
CA TYR A 43 11.37 -18.86 -1.79
C TYR A 43 12.63 -19.45 -1.13
N GLU A 44 12.63 -19.62 0.18
CA GLU A 44 13.78 -20.14 0.92
C GLU A 44 14.18 -21.55 0.49
N GLU A 45 13.21 -22.42 0.16
CA GLU A 45 13.50 -23.77 -0.34
C GLU A 45 14.22 -23.79 -1.70
N THR A 46 14.17 -22.68 -2.45
CA THR A 46 14.80 -22.57 -3.78
C THR A 46 16.13 -21.83 -3.77
N LEU A 47 16.51 -21.23 -2.63
CA LEU A 47 17.76 -20.49 -2.50
C LEU A 47 18.93 -21.45 -2.28
N THR A 48 20.06 -21.17 -2.92
CA THR A 48 21.30 -21.91 -2.62
C THR A 48 21.76 -21.59 -1.18
N PRO A 49 22.56 -22.47 -0.53
CA PRO A 49 22.98 -22.26 0.86
C PRO A 49 23.58 -20.86 1.12
N ASN A 50 24.34 -20.32 0.15
CA ASN A 50 24.97 -19.00 0.25
C ASN A 50 24.00 -17.82 0.05
N GLU A 51 22.77 -18.08 -0.35
CA GLU A 51 21.72 -17.08 -0.57
C GLU A 51 20.61 -17.19 0.49
N GLN A 52 20.78 -18.07 1.49
CA GLN A 52 19.84 -18.18 2.60
C GLN A 52 19.74 -16.84 3.32
N LEU A 53 18.50 -16.39 3.50
CA LEU A 53 18.17 -15.08 4.04
C LEU A 53 18.85 -14.83 5.39
N ASP A 54 18.91 -15.87 6.22
CA ASP A 54 19.52 -15.83 7.54
C ASP A 54 21.03 -15.51 7.46
N GLU A 55 21.78 -16.19 6.58
CA GLU A 55 23.21 -15.90 6.39
C GLU A 55 23.44 -14.55 5.69
N PHE A 56 22.62 -14.21 4.70
CA PHE A 56 22.77 -12.99 3.91
C PHE A 56 22.61 -11.73 4.78
N TYR A 57 21.55 -11.64 5.59
CA TYR A 57 21.29 -10.46 6.41
C TYR A 57 22.10 -10.43 7.71
N LYS A 58 22.56 -11.58 8.23
CA LYS A 58 23.40 -11.65 9.43
C LYS A 58 24.70 -10.84 9.28
N SER A 59 25.32 -10.87 8.10
CA SER A 59 26.54 -10.10 7.79
C SER A 59 26.39 -8.58 7.98
N ILE A 60 25.18 -8.05 7.73
CA ILE A 60 24.87 -6.62 7.86
C ILE A 60 24.89 -6.18 9.33
N PHE A 61 24.49 -7.07 10.24
CA PHE A 61 24.43 -6.77 11.67
C PHE A 61 25.71 -7.15 12.43
N GLU A 62 26.50 -8.10 11.93
CA GLU A 62 27.82 -8.43 12.50
C GLU A 62 28.83 -7.28 12.32
N THR A 63 28.74 -6.55 11.20
CA THR A 63 29.64 -5.40 10.92
C THR A 63 29.35 -4.19 11.83
N SER A 64 28.17 -4.14 12.45
CA SER A 64 27.71 -3.00 13.24
C SER A 64 27.74 -3.22 14.75
N GLN A 65 28.38 -4.28 15.25
CA GLN A 65 28.55 -4.45 16.69
C GLN A 65 29.29 -3.21 17.26
N PRO A 66 28.64 -2.36 18.08
CA PRO A 66 29.37 -1.33 18.78
C PRO A 66 30.39 -2.02 19.67
N LEU A 67 31.60 -1.44 19.79
CA LEU A 67 32.59 -1.90 20.77
C LEU A 67 31.97 -1.81 22.16
N ILE A 68 31.34 -2.89 22.62
CA ILE A 68 30.90 -3.03 24.00
C ILE A 68 32.20 -3.14 24.79
N TYR A 69 32.64 -2.02 25.37
CA TYR A 69 33.69 -2.02 26.37
C TYR A 69 33.28 -3.03 27.44
N ASP A 70 34.09 -4.09 27.57
CA ASP A 70 33.91 -5.15 28.54
C ASP A 70 33.93 -4.56 29.94
N ALA A 71 32.75 -4.28 30.50
CA ALA A 71 32.55 -3.69 31.83
C ALA A 71 33.00 -4.62 32.98
N LYS A 72 33.67 -5.73 32.67
CA LYS A 72 34.21 -6.69 33.63
C LYS A 72 35.69 -6.46 33.98
N LYS A 73 36.27 -5.33 33.56
CA LYS A 73 37.68 -4.98 33.79
C LYS A 73 37.89 -3.65 34.54
N ILE A 74 37.03 -3.34 35.52
CA ILE A 74 37.28 -2.32 36.55
C ILE A 74 37.11 -2.98 37.92
#